data_AF-A0A8H4L6I6-F1
#
_entry.id   AF-A0A8H4L6I6-F1
#
_cell.length_a   1.000
_cell.length_b   1.000
_cell.length_c   1.000
_cell.angle_alpha   90.00
_cell.angle_beta   90.00
_cell.angle_gamma   90.00
#
_symmetry.space_group_name_H-M   'P 1'
#
loop_
_entity.id
_entity.type
_entity.pdbx_description
1 polymer ?
#
loop_
_entity_poly.entity_id
_entity_poly.type
_entity_poly.pdbx_seq_one_letter_code
_entity_poly.pdbx_strand_id
1 'polypeptide(L)'
;MGPKKDTPNYINFCPPGKPGVRFPLKNAHVDPANVEARRAHIVAFMKHMEVYTDDEDWSRMKTGVIEQLCSMLRKRGAKRVSHTFFEYGVDVGMWNKLLGHLEPAPKWPWTRIYMPKPRDLEEGECESKVYADWLAKTEADEFLDRLAEKLAERG
;
A
#
# COMPACT_ATOMS: atom_id res chain seq x y z
N MET A 1 -2.65 42.22 19.71
CA MET A 1 -2.90 40.81 19.34
C MET A 1 -2.94 40.74 17.82
N GLY A 2 -1.87 40.29 17.18
CA GLY A 2 -1.87 40.11 15.72
C GLY A 2 -2.77 38.92 15.33
N PRO A 3 -3.37 38.92 14.13
CA PRO A 3 -4.12 37.77 13.66
C PRO A 3 -3.21 36.54 13.68
N LYS A 4 -3.70 35.45 14.27
CA LYS A 4 -3.03 34.15 14.20
C LYS A 4 -2.81 33.87 12.73
N LYS A 5 -1.54 33.75 12.31
CA LYS A 5 -1.21 33.27 10.97
C LYS A 5 -1.88 31.91 10.82
N ASP A 6 -2.89 31.84 9.96
CA ASP A 6 -3.45 30.57 9.52
C ASP A 6 -2.29 29.74 9.00
N THR A 7 -1.87 28.75 9.79
CA THR A 7 -0.93 27.73 9.34
C THR A 7 -1.50 27.17 8.04
N PRO A 8 -0.76 27.19 6.91
CA PRO A 8 -1.31 26.76 5.63
C PRO A 8 -1.76 25.31 5.81
N ASN A 9 -3.07 25.08 5.79
CA ASN A 9 -3.62 23.73 5.82
C ASN A 9 -3.29 23.16 4.43
N TYR A 10 -2.17 22.45 4.32
CA TYR A 10 -1.60 21.88 3.10
C TYR A 10 -2.62 20.98 2.36
N ILE A 11 -3.48 21.57 1.53
CA ILE A 11 -4.58 20.91 0.81
C ILE A 11 -4.84 21.63 -0.54
N ASN A 12 -3.82 21.79 -1.38
CA ASN A 12 -4.04 22.25 -2.76
C ASN A 12 -3.27 21.35 -3.72
N PHE A 13 -3.65 20.06 -3.81
CA PHE A 13 -3.24 19.22 -4.92
C PHE A 13 -4.14 19.57 -6.10
N CYS A 14 -3.65 20.49 -6.92
CA CYS A 14 -4.25 20.80 -8.21
C CYS A 14 -3.64 19.85 -9.24
N PRO A 15 -4.42 19.32 -10.19
CA PRO A 15 -3.85 18.62 -11.33
C PRO A 15 -2.86 19.54 -12.06
N PRO A 16 -1.81 19.00 -12.69
CA PRO A 16 -0.94 19.78 -13.56
C PRO A 16 -1.77 20.61 -14.55
N GLY A 17 -1.65 21.94 -14.50
CA GLY A 17 -2.39 22.84 -15.40
C GLY A 17 -3.83 23.18 -14.99
N LYS A 18 -4.36 22.71 -13.84
CA LYS A 18 -5.74 23.02 -13.37
C LYS A 18 -5.78 23.56 -11.93
N PRO A 19 -5.30 24.78 -11.67
CA PRO A 19 -5.34 25.37 -10.33
C PRO A 19 -6.79 25.57 -9.84
N GLY A 20 -7.10 25.08 -8.64
CA GLY A 20 -8.37 25.36 -7.93
C GLY A 20 -9.37 24.21 -7.83
N VAL A 21 -9.19 23.09 -8.55
CA VAL A 21 -10.09 21.92 -8.42
C VAL A 21 -9.68 21.06 -7.23
N ARG A 22 -10.45 21.08 -6.16
CA ARG A 22 -10.14 20.43 -4.88
C ARG A 22 -10.58 18.96 -4.87
N PHE A 23 -9.71 18.06 -4.41
CA PHE A 23 -10.08 16.70 -4.04
C PHE A 23 -10.02 16.52 -2.51
N PRO A 24 -11.09 16.06 -1.84
CA PRO A 24 -11.17 16.01 -0.39
C PRO A 24 -10.42 14.79 0.19
N LEU A 25 -9.09 14.81 0.20
CA LEU A 25 -8.27 13.71 0.72
C LEU A 25 -8.40 13.50 2.24
N LYS A 26 -8.41 14.57 3.03
CA LYS A 26 -8.40 14.50 4.50
C LYS A 26 -9.78 14.38 5.14
N ASN A 27 -10.84 14.72 4.40
CA ASN A 27 -12.22 14.76 4.87
C ASN A 27 -13.08 13.66 4.23
N ALA A 28 -12.44 12.69 3.55
CA ALA A 28 -13.15 11.54 3.04
C ALA A 28 -13.65 10.72 4.23
N HIS A 29 -14.97 10.55 4.34
CA HIS A 29 -15.60 9.63 5.30
C HIS A 29 -15.42 8.17 4.82
N VAL A 30 -14.18 7.79 4.53
CA VAL A 30 -13.81 6.46 4.08
C VAL A 30 -13.18 5.73 5.26
N ASP A 31 -13.81 4.64 5.66
CA ASP A 31 -13.26 3.71 6.63
C ASP A 31 -11.97 3.09 6.07
N PRO A 32 -10.81 3.31 6.72
CA PRO A 32 -9.53 2.77 6.26
C PRO A 32 -9.43 1.25 6.35
N ALA A 33 -10.31 0.57 7.10
CA ALA A 33 -10.39 -0.89 7.11
C ALA A 33 -11.17 -1.43 5.90
N ASN A 34 -12.10 -0.66 5.34
CA ASN A 34 -12.86 -1.06 4.16
C ASN A 34 -12.01 -0.98 2.89
N VAL A 35 -11.48 -2.12 2.44
CA VAL A 35 -10.59 -2.23 1.28
C VAL A 35 -11.21 -1.65 0.01
N GLU A 36 -12.48 -1.94 -0.25
CA GLU A 36 -13.16 -1.50 -1.47
C GLU A 36 -13.36 0.02 -1.48
N ALA A 37 -13.88 0.57 -0.38
CA ALA A 37 -14.10 2.01 -0.25
C ALA A 37 -12.76 2.78 -0.33
N ARG A 38 -11.71 2.26 0.32
CA ARG A 38 -10.35 2.82 0.27
C ARG A 38 -9.80 2.87 -1.15
N ARG A 39 -9.92 1.77 -1.90
CA ARG A 39 -9.45 1.69 -3.30
C ARG A 39 -10.25 2.57 -4.24
N ALA A 40 -11.58 2.58 -4.11
CA ALA A 40 -12.43 3.46 -4.90
C ALA A 40 -12.03 4.93 -4.71
N HIS A 41 -11.72 5.33 -3.47
CA HIS A 41 -11.24 6.67 -3.17
C HIS A 41 -9.88 6.99 -3.78
N ILE A 42 -8.92 6.05 -3.71
CA ILE A 42 -7.59 6.18 -4.33
C ILE A 42 -7.71 6.33 -5.86
N VAL A 43 -8.50 5.47 -6.51
CA VAL A 43 -8.73 5.53 -7.96
C VAL A 43 -9.37 6.86 -8.35
N ALA A 44 -10.37 7.33 -7.61
CA ALA A 44 -11.00 8.63 -7.86
C ALA A 44 -9.98 9.78 -7.74
N PHE A 45 -9.09 9.74 -6.74
CA PHE A 45 -8.02 10.72 -6.60
C PHE A 45 -7.04 10.69 -7.77
N MET A 46 -6.63 9.50 -8.20
CA MET A 46 -5.67 9.36 -9.31
C MET A 46 -6.25 9.81 -10.65
N LYS A 47 -7.52 9.52 -10.90
CA LYS A 47 -8.26 10.06 -12.06
C LYS A 47 -8.35 11.58 -12.01
N HIS A 48 -8.63 12.14 -10.83
CA HIS A 48 -8.66 13.59 -10.62
C HIS A 48 -7.30 14.24 -10.90
N MET A 49 -6.21 13.60 -10.48
CA MET A 49 -4.84 14.08 -10.70
C MET A 49 -4.32 13.82 -12.13
N GLU A 50 -5.08 13.13 -12.98
CA GLU A 50 -4.69 12.73 -14.34
C GLU A 50 -3.39 11.90 -14.39
N VAL A 51 -3.12 11.14 -13.32
CA VAL A 51 -1.95 10.24 -13.19
C VAL A 51 -2.32 8.76 -13.27
N TYR A 52 -3.60 8.46 -13.51
CA TYR A 52 -4.05 7.08 -13.68
C TYR A 52 -3.49 6.52 -15.00
N THR A 53 -2.64 5.51 -14.89
CA THR A 53 -2.06 4.77 -16.03
C THR A 53 -3.05 3.73 -16.56
N ASP A 54 -2.72 3.06 -17.66
CA ASP A 54 -3.49 1.89 -18.08
C ASP A 54 -3.45 0.75 -17.02
N ASP A 55 -4.35 -0.22 -17.18
CA ASP A 55 -4.55 -1.31 -16.22
C ASP A 55 -3.35 -2.29 -16.20
N GLU A 56 -2.56 -2.35 -17.27
CA GLU A 56 -1.39 -3.23 -17.36
C GLU A 56 -0.23 -2.69 -16.52
N ASP A 57 0.06 -1.40 -16.66
CA ASP A 57 1.04 -0.68 -15.85
C ASP A 57 0.66 -0.73 -14.37
N TRP A 58 -0.63 -0.56 -14.08
CA TRP A 58 -1.16 -0.68 -12.72
C TRP A 58 -0.89 -2.07 -12.12
N SER A 59 -1.19 -3.13 -12.87
CA SER A 59 -1.00 -4.52 -12.44
C SER A 59 0.49 -4.83 -12.21
N ARG A 60 1.37 -4.37 -13.10
CA ARG A 60 2.82 -4.54 -12.98
C ARG A 60 3.37 -3.83 -11.74
N MET A 61 2.96 -2.59 -11.51
CA MET A 61 3.34 -1.83 -10.31
C MET A 61 2.85 -2.51 -9.03
N LYS A 62 1.59 -2.96 -9.02
CA LYS A 62 1.00 -3.65 -7.88
C LYS A 62 1.77 -4.93 -7.53
N THR A 63 2.19 -5.69 -8.53
CA THR A 63 3.01 -6.90 -8.33
C THR A 63 4.33 -6.57 -7.65
N GLY A 64 5.03 -5.53 -8.12
CA GLY A 64 6.28 -5.08 -7.50
C GLY A 64 6.10 -4.57 -6.06
N VAL A 65 4.99 -3.88 -5.77
CA VAL A 65 4.65 -3.44 -4.41
C VAL A 65 4.34 -4.62 -3.49
N ILE A 66 3.58 -5.61 -3.98
CA ILE A 66 3.28 -6.85 -3.25
C ILE A 66 4.58 -7.56 -2.88
N GLU A 67 5.49 -7.75 -3.85
CA GLU A 67 6.77 -8.42 -3.63
C GLU A 67 7.60 -7.71 -2.54
N GLN A 68 7.70 -6.38 -2.62
CA GLN A 68 8.42 -5.58 -1.64
C GLN A 68 7.80 -5.68 -0.24
N LEU A 69 6.46 -5.63 -0.16
CA LEU A 69 5.74 -5.75 1.10
C LEU A 69 5.94 -7.14 1.71
N CYS A 70 5.79 -8.21 0.93
CA CYS A 70 6.01 -9.58 1.37
C CYS A 70 7.44 -9.78 1.89
N SER A 71 8.45 -9.35 1.14
CA SER A 71 9.85 -9.39 1.56
C SER A 71 10.08 -8.64 2.88
N MET A 72 9.49 -7.44 3.03
CA MET A 72 9.58 -6.66 4.26
C MET A 72 8.94 -7.37 5.46
N LEU A 73 7.75 -7.95 5.27
CA LEU A 73 7.02 -8.65 6.33
C LEU A 73 7.78 -9.91 6.78
N ARG A 74 8.31 -10.69 5.83
CA ARG A 74 9.14 -11.87 6.11
C ARG A 74 10.42 -11.50 6.86
N LYS A 75 11.14 -10.45 6.41
CA LYS A 75 12.33 -9.92 7.10
C LYS A 75 12.04 -9.48 8.54
N ARG A 76 10.82 -9.03 8.81
CA ARG A 76 10.34 -8.67 10.17
C ARG A 76 9.83 -9.87 10.98
N GLY A 77 9.95 -11.09 10.46
CA GLY A 77 9.53 -12.32 11.12
C GLY A 77 8.01 -12.49 11.18
N ALA A 78 7.24 -11.81 10.32
CA ALA A 78 5.79 -12.00 10.27
C ALA A 78 5.48 -13.38 9.65
N LYS A 79 4.87 -14.27 10.43
CA LYS A 79 4.45 -15.59 9.95
C LYS A 79 3.07 -15.57 9.30
N ARG A 80 2.22 -14.65 9.75
CA ARG A 80 0.83 -14.47 9.33
C ARG A 80 0.50 -12.99 9.39
N VAL A 81 -0.37 -12.53 8.52
CA VAL A 81 -0.88 -11.14 8.51
C VAL A 81 -2.35 -11.14 8.11
N SER A 82 -3.14 -10.23 8.67
CA SER A 82 -4.54 -10.10 8.25
C SER A 82 -4.66 -9.60 6.82
N HIS A 83 -5.72 -10.02 6.12
CA HIS A 83 -6.01 -9.56 4.77
C HIS A 83 -6.13 -8.03 4.73
N THR A 84 -6.91 -7.44 5.64
CA THR A 84 -7.13 -6.00 5.73
C THR A 84 -5.82 -5.22 5.86
N PHE A 85 -4.95 -5.65 6.77
CA PHE A 85 -3.64 -5.05 6.97
C PHE A 85 -2.76 -5.15 5.73
N PHE A 86 -2.74 -6.32 5.10
CA PHE A 86 -1.95 -6.54 3.91
C PHE A 86 -2.41 -5.65 2.75
N GLU A 87 -3.71 -5.60 2.46
CA GLU A 87 -4.27 -4.74 1.42
C GLU A 87 -4.01 -3.26 1.72
N TYR A 88 -4.09 -2.83 2.99
CA TYR A 88 -3.74 -1.48 3.39
C TYR A 88 -2.27 -1.16 3.07
N GLY A 89 -1.35 -2.09 3.39
CA GLY A 89 0.07 -1.94 3.06
C GLY A 89 0.33 -1.83 1.56
N VAL A 90 -0.37 -2.64 0.74
CA VAL A 90 -0.31 -2.56 -0.72
C VAL A 90 -0.78 -1.20 -1.21
N ASP A 91 -1.89 -0.69 -0.69
CA ASP A 91 -2.46 0.58 -1.13
C ASP A 91 -1.55 1.77 -0.75
N VAL A 92 -0.93 1.74 0.44
CA VAL A 92 0.11 2.73 0.83
C VAL A 92 1.32 2.66 -0.11
N GLY A 93 1.78 1.46 -0.44
CA GLY A 93 2.90 1.26 -1.36
C GLY A 93 2.59 1.82 -2.75
N MET A 94 1.41 1.51 -3.28
CA MET A 94 0.92 2.04 -4.56
C MET A 94 0.83 3.56 -4.54
N TRP A 95 0.27 4.14 -3.48
CA TRP A 95 0.19 5.59 -3.31
C TRP A 95 1.56 6.27 -3.40
N ASN A 96 2.53 5.77 -2.64
CA ASN A 96 3.87 6.34 -2.64
C ASN A 96 4.58 6.15 -3.99
N LYS A 97 4.37 5.01 -4.66
CA LYS A 97 4.97 4.75 -5.96
C LYS A 97 4.46 5.72 -7.03
N LEU A 98 3.16 5.97 -7.03
CA LEU A 98 2.48 6.78 -8.06
C LEU A 98 2.56 8.27 -7.80
N LEU A 99 2.61 8.70 -6.54
CA LEU A 99 2.45 10.11 -6.17
C LEU A 99 3.69 10.69 -5.49
N GLY A 100 4.62 9.83 -5.04
CA GLY A 100 5.81 10.25 -4.31
C GLY A 100 6.80 11.10 -5.11
N HIS A 101 6.66 11.12 -6.44
CA HIS A 101 7.47 11.95 -7.34
C HIS A 101 6.87 13.34 -7.61
N LEU A 102 5.63 13.60 -7.18
CA LEU A 102 4.99 14.90 -7.35
C LEU A 102 5.54 15.93 -6.36
N GLU A 103 5.54 17.21 -6.74
CA GLU A 103 5.95 18.32 -5.87
C GLU A 103 4.79 19.33 -5.65
N PRO A 104 4.27 19.48 -4.42
CA PRO A 104 4.55 18.63 -3.25
C PRO A 104 4.02 17.21 -3.43
N ALA A 105 4.57 16.23 -2.70
CA ALA A 105 4.06 14.86 -2.74
C ALA A 105 2.77 14.74 -1.90
N PRO A 106 1.66 14.19 -2.46
CA PRO A 106 0.48 13.84 -1.70
C PRO A 106 0.80 12.93 -0.52
N LYS A 107 0.47 13.38 0.69
CA LYS A 107 0.58 12.54 1.89
C LYS A 107 -0.56 11.52 1.90
N TRP A 108 -0.25 10.31 2.35
CA TRP A 108 -1.25 9.29 2.59
C TRP A 108 -2.33 9.82 3.56
N PRO A 109 -3.62 9.75 3.20
CA PRO A 109 -4.68 10.48 3.91
C PRO A 109 -5.06 9.87 5.26
N TRP A 110 -4.86 8.56 5.44
CA TRP A 110 -5.25 7.87 6.67
C TRP A 110 -4.04 7.71 7.59
N THR A 111 -4.02 8.46 8.68
CA THR A 111 -2.88 8.48 9.62
C THR A 111 -2.65 7.12 10.29
N ARG A 112 -1.46 6.94 10.88
CA ARG A 112 -1.02 5.70 11.56
C ARG A 112 -1.98 5.21 12.67
N ILE A 113 -2.85 6.09 13.18
CA ILE A 113 -3.86 5.76 14.19
C ILE A 113 -4.95 4.85 13.61
N TYR A 114 -5.23 4.93 12.31
CA TYR A 114 -6.23 4.14 11.61
C TYR A 114 -5.64 2.98 10.80
N MET A 115 -4.36 2.67 11.02
CA MET A 115 -3.71 1.54 10.38
C MET A 115 -4.27 0.25 10.99
N PRO A 116 -4.80 -0.69 10.18
CA PRO A 116 -5.15 -2.02 10.67
C PRO A 116 -3.92 -2.64 11.35
N LYS A 117 -4.11 -3.46 12.38
CA LYS A 117 -2.97 -4.01 13.12
C LYS A 117 -2.41 -5.25 12.39
N PRO A 118 -1.08 -5.44 12.36
CA PRO A 118 -0.48 -6.59 11.65
C PRO A 118 -0.75 -7.96 12.28
N ARG A 119 -1.01 -8.01 13.59
CA ARG A 119 -0.96 -9.25 14.41
C ARG A 119 -2.28 -9.59 15.10
N ASP A 120 -3.22 -8.65 15.14
CA ASP A 120 -4.53 -8.88 15.74
C ASP A 120 -5.42 -9.31 14.57
N LEU A 121 -5.46 -10.61 14.27
CA LEU A 121 -6.61 -11.15 13.51
C LEU A 121 -7.80 -10.94 14.43
N GLU A 122 -8.51 -9.82 14.24
CA GLU A 122 -9.77 -9.60 14.95
C GLU A 122 -10.75 -10.73 14.60
N GLU A 123 -11.72 -10.96 15.47
CA GLU A 123 -12.71 -12.04 15.26
C GLU A 123 -13.43 -11.83 13.92
N GLY A 124 -13.23 -12.76 12.98
CA GLY A 124 -13.77 -12.67 11.62
C GLY A 124 -12.80 -12.15 10.55
N GLU A 125 -11.59 -11.69 10.90
CA GLU A 125 -10.57 -11.36 9.90
C GLU A 125 -9.91 -12.61 9.30
N CYS A 126 -9.95 -12.70 7.98
CA CYS A 126 -9.23 -13.73 7.24
C CYS A 126 -7.74 -13.35 7.10
N GLU A 127 -6.90 -14.38 7.10
CA GLU A 127 -5.49 -14.22 6.75
C GLU A 127 -5.30 -13.79 5.28
N SER A 128 -4.27 -13.00 5.02
CA SER A 128 -3.90 -12.65 3.65
C SER A 128 -3.41 -13.89 2.90
N LYS A 129 -4.27 -14.44 2.04
CA LYS A 129 -3.91 -15.55 1.16
C LYS A 129 -2.71 -15.21 0.27
N VAL A 130 -2.62 -13.97 -0.22
CA VAL A 130 -1.51 -13.51 -1.06
C VAL A 130 -0.17 -13.65 -0.32
N TYR A 131 -0.12 -13.19 0.94
CA TYR A 131 1.10 -13.31 1.74
C TYR A 131 1.42 -14.76 2.10
N ALA A 132 0.39 -15.54 2.48
CA ALA A 132 0.54 -16.95 2.82
C ALA A 132 1.08 -17.77 1.64
N ASP A 133 0.50 -17.60 0.45
CA ASP A 133 0.93 -18.28 -0.78
C ASP A 133 2.36 -17.87 -1.16
N TRP A 134 2.69 -16.58 -1.06
CA TRP A 134 4.04 -16.07 -1.33
C TRP A 134 5.08 -16.66 -0.36
N LEU A 135 4.75 -16.73 0.93
CA LEU A 135 5.63 -17.27 1.96
C LEU A 135 5.87 -18.76 1.74
N ALA A 136 4.81 -19.53 1.51
CA ALA A 136 4.89 -20.96 1.23
C ALA A 136 5.76 -21.26 -0.01
N LYS A 137 5.58 -20.49 -1.08
CA LYS A 137 6.41 -20.61 -2.29
C LYS A 137 7.88 -20.34 -1.98
N THR A 138 8.17 -19.25 -1.28
CA THR A 138 9.55 -18.85 -0.98
C THR A 138 10.24 -19.88 -0.08
N GLU A 139 9.54 -20.45 0.89
CA GLU A 139 10.07 -21.52 1.75
C GLU A 139 10.33 -22.82 0.96
N ALA A 140 9.46 -23.15 -0.02
CA ALA A 140 9.67 -24.28 -0.91
C ALA A 140 10.89 -24.09 -1.82
N ASP A 141 11.03 -22.90 -2.43
CA ASP A 141 12.16 -22.57 -3.30
C ASP A 141 13.50 -22.67 -2.53
N GLU A 142 13.57 -22.09 -1.31
CA GLU A 142 14.77 -22.20 -0.46
C GLU A 142 15.09 -23.63 0.00
N PHE A 143 14.07 -24.47 0.17
CA PHE A 143 14.27 -25.88 0.49
C PHE A 143 14.87 -26.63 -0.69
N LEU A 144 14.38 -26.37 -1.90
CA LEU A 144 14.88 -26.99 -3.13
C LEU A 144 16.32 -26.56 -3.42
N ASP A 145 16.66 -25.28 -3.24
CA ASP A 145 18.03 -24.78 -3.41
C ASP A 145 19.00 -25.51 -2.47
N ARG A 146 18.65 -25.63 -1.18
CA ARG A 146 19.45 -26.38 -0.19
C ARG A 146 19.58 -27.86 -0.50
N LEU A 147 18.54 -28.47 -1.09
CA LEU A 147 18.59 -29.88 -1.51
C LEU A 147 19.53 -30.05 -2.71
N ALA A 148 19.47 -29.15 -3.68
CA ALA A 148 20.34 -29.16 -4.84
C ALA A 148 21.81 -29.01 -4.45
N GLU A 149 22.13 -28.08 -3.54
CA GLU A 149 23.48 -27.90 -2.99
C GLU A 149 24.01 -29.20 -2.34
N LYS A 150 23.20 -29.84 -1.49
CA LYS A 150 23.59 -31.10 -0.83
C LYS A 150 23.79 -32.27 -1.77
N LEU A 151 23.05 -32.31 -2.88
CA LEU A 151 23.24 -33.35 -3.91
C LEU A 151 24.52 -33.10 -4.70
N ALA A 152 24.86 -31.83 -4.98
CA ALA A 152 26.09 -31.45 -5.66
C ALA A 152 27.34 -31.74 -4.82
N GLU A 153 27.28 -31.60 -3.49
CA GLU A 153 28.39 -31.94 -2.58
C GLU A 153 28.64 -33.46 -2.45
N ARG A 154 27.71 -34.31 -2.91
CA ARG A 154 27.77 -35.77 -2.78
C ARG A 154 28.12 -36.50 -4.08
N GLY A 155 28.19 -35.79 -5.22
CA GLY A 155 28.58 -36.31 -6.53
C GLY A 155 30.03 -35.99 -6.85
#